data_AF-A0AAQ3L491-F1
#
_entry.id   AF-A0AAQ3L491-F1
#
_cell.length_a   1.000
_cell.length_b   1.000
_cell.length_c   1.000
_cell.angle_alpha   90.00
_cell.angle_beta   90.00
_cell.angle_gamma   90.00
#
_symmetry.space_group_name_H-M   'P 1'
#
loop_
_entity.id
_entity.type
_entity.pdbx_description
1 polymer ?
#
loop_
_entity_poly.entity_id
_entity_poly.type
_entity_poly.pdbx_seq_one_letter_code
_entity_poly.pdbx_strand_id
1 'polypeptide(L)'
;MGESSVERTIQRYKMHTRDSNINDKGVETTVQQWRSEATDIAKKLELLESLKRKLLGEGLESCSLEELRDLEGQMEQSLHKIKGRKQSMLENQVVQLKDKVRVLLEENVKLHQECQVEPQLQLITTRDAHPMNHVAQQNMEVETELIIGRPGTS
;
A
#
# COMPACT_ATOMS: atom_id res chain seq x y z
N MET A 1 -1.16 -8.65 -81.70
CA MET A 1 -2.19 -9.55 -81.13
C MET A 1 -2.48 -9.05 -79.73
N GLY A 2 -3.67 -8.49 -79.51
CA GLY A 2 -4.04 -7.88 -78.23
C GLY A 2 -4.96 -8.79 -77.44
N GLU A 3 -4.70 -8.95 -76.14
CA GLU A 3 -5.58 -9.67 -75.21
C GLU A 3 -7.01 -9.12 -75.24
N SER A 4 -8.01 -10.01 -75.23
CA SER A 4 -9.43 -9.64 -75.21
C SER A 4 -9.79 -8.86 -73.94
N SER A 5 -10.66 -7.85 -74.07
CA SER A 5 -11.14 -7.00 -72.96
C SER A 5 -11.70 -7.81 -71.78
N VAL A 6 -12.30 -8.97 -72.08
CA VAL A 6 -12.86 -9.89 -71.08
C VAL A 6 -11.75 -10.57 -70.26
N GLU A 7 -10.67 -11.01 -70.91
CA GLU A 7 -9.50 -11.63 -70.26
C GLU A 7 -8.88 -10.67 -69.23
N ARG A 8 -8.72 -9.40 -69.63
CA ARG A 8 -8.18 -8.33 -68.78
C ARG A 8 -9.07 -8.03 -67.59
N THR A 9 -10.39 -8.16 -67.77
CA THR A 9 -11.37 -7.93 -66.70
C THR A 9 -11.37 -9.10 -65.71
N ILE A 10 -11.31 -10.34 -66.20
CA ILE A 10 -11.20 -11.55 -65.37
C ILE A 10 -9.90 -11.54 -64.56
N GLN A 11 -8.77 -11.19 -65.20
CA GLN A 11 -7.48 -11.11 -64.52
C GLN A 11 -7.48 -10.05 -63.42
N ARG A 12 -8.07 -8.88 -63.67
CA ARG A 12 -8.20 -7.82 -62.66
C ARG A 12 -9.03 -8.27 -61.45
N TYR A 13 -10.13 -8.99 -61.69
CA TYR A 13 -10.93 -9.59 -60.62
C TYR A 13 -10.16 -10.65 -59.83
N LYS A 14 -9.39 -11.52 -60.49
CA LYS A 14 -8.55 -12.53 -59.83
C LYS A 14 -7.47 -11.90 -58.95
N MET A 15 -6.84 -10.81 -59.40
CA MET A 15 -5.85 -10.09 -58.60
C MET A 15 -6.51 -9.44 -57.37
N HIS A 16 -7.62 -8.72 -57.56
CA HIS A 16 -8.32 -8.06 -56.46
C HIS A 16 -8.85 -9.02 -55.39
N THR A 17 -9.39 -10.17 -55.80
CA THR A 17 -9.87 -11.20 -54.86
C THR A 17 -8.73 -11.89 -54.11
N ARG A 18 -7.57 -12.07 -54.76
CA ARG A 18 -6.36 -12.62 -54.12
C ARG A 18 -5.78 -11.65 -53.09
N ASP A 19 -5.70 -10.36 -53.43
CA ASP A 19 -5.20 -9.30 -52.54
C ASP A 19 -6.13 -9.11 -51.32
N SER A 20 -7.45 -9.12 -51.54
CA SER A 20 -8.45 -9.05 -50.46
C SER A 20 -8.33 -10.23 -49.50
N ASN A 21 -8.11 -11.45 -50.00
CA ASN A 21 -7.97 -12.66 -49.17
C ASN A 21 -6.66 -12.67 -48.37
N ILE A 22 -5.57 -12.12 -48.91
CA ILE A 22 -4.31 -11.94 -48.17
C ILE A 22 -4.48 -10.91 -47.05
N ASN A 23 -5.17 -9.80 -47.33
CA ASN A 23 -5.46 -8.79 -46.31
C ASN A 23 -6.36 -9.33 -45.20
N ASP A 24 -7.41 -10.08 -45.55
CA ASP A 24 -8.34 -10.70 -44.59
C ASP A 24 -7.63 -11.73 -43.70
N LYS A 25 -6.73 -12.55 -44.26
CA LYS A 25 -5.84 -13.43 -43.48
C LYS A 25 -4.88 -12.66 -42.57
N GLY A 26 -4.35 -11.53 -43.03
CA GLY A 26 -3.50 -10.64 -42.21
C GLY A 26 -4.27 -10.07 -41.01
N VAL A 27 -5.52 -9.65 -41.22
CA VAL A 27 -6.40 -9.18 -40.14
C VAL A 27 -6.79 -10.33 -39.20
N GLU A 28 -7.12 -11.50 -39.72
CA GLU A 28 -7.49 -12.68 -38.92
C GLU A 28 -6.33 -13.14 -38.03
N THR A 29 -5.11 -13.24 -38.57
CA THR A 29 -3.90 -13.59 -37.81
C THR A 29 -3.59 -12.55 -36.73
N THR A 30 -3.76 -11.26 -37.04
CA THR A 30 -3.60 -10.18 -36.05
C THR A 30 -4.63 -10.34 -34.94
N VAL A 31 -5.92 -10.50 -35.26
CA VAL A 31 -6.99 -10.72 -34.27
C VAL A 31 -6.73 -11.97 -33.41
N GLN A 32 -6.22 -13.05 -33.99
CA GLN A 32 -5.81 -14.24 -33.24
C GLN A 32 -4.65 -13.96 -32.28
N GLN A 33 -3.66 -13.16 -32.68
CA GLN A 33 -2.57 -12.72 -31.79
C GLN A 33 -3.10 -11.91 -30.61
N TRP A 34 -3.95 -10.89 -30.86
CA TRP A 34 -4.56 -10.09 -29.78
C TRP A 34 -5.38 -10.95 -28.82
N ARG A 35 -6.11 -11.96 -29.34
CA ARG A 35 -6.84 -12.92 -28.49
C ARG A 35 -5.88 -13.73 -27.63
N SER A 36 -4.79 -14.26 -28.20
CA SER A 36 -3.78 -14.99 -27.43
C SER A 36 -3.18 -14.11 -26.33
N GLU A 37 -2.77 -12.89 -26.68
CA GLU A 37 -2.18 -11.95 -25.74
C GLU A 37 -3.17 -11.58 -24.62
N ALA A 38 -4.44 -11.35 -24.94
CA ALA A 38 -5.48 -11.11 -23.95
C ALA A 38 -5.65 -12.32 -23.01
N THR A 39 -5.61 -13.55 -23.53
CA THR A 39 -5.68 -14.75 -22.68
C THR A 39 -4.45 -14.90 -21.78
N ASP A 40 -3.27 -14.53 -22.25
CA ASP A 40 -2.04 -14.61 -21.47
C ASP A 40 -2.00 -13.55 -20.36
N ILE A 41 -2.50 -12.34 -20.64
CA ILE A 41 -2.70 -11.31 -19.63
C ILE A 41 -3.72 -11.76 -18.58
N ALA A 42 -4.85 -12.34 -18.99
CA ALA A 42 -5.86 -12.85 -18.06
C ALA A 42 -5.29 -13.92 -17.11
N LYS A 43 -4.52 -14.89 -17.63
CA LYS A 43 -3.86 -15.92 -16.81
C LYS A 43 -2.87 -15.31 -15.80
N LYS A 44 -2.09 -14.29 -16.21
CA LYS A 44 -1.17 -13.57 -15.31
C LYS A 44 -1.93 -12.85 -14.21
N LEU A 45 -3.06 -12.22 -14.55
CA LEU A 45 -3.92 -11.56 -13.57
C LEU A 45 -4.45 -12.56 -12.53
N GLU A 46 -5.00 -13.69 -12.98
CA GLU A 46 -5.51 -14.73 -12.08
C GLU A 46 -4.43 -15.27 -11.14
N LEU A 47 -3.21 -15.48 -11.65
CA LEU A 47 -2.08 -15.91 -10.83
C LEU A 47 -1.73 -14.86 -9.76
N LEU A 48 -1.66 -13.58 -10.13
CA LEU A 48 -1.38 -12.49 -9.19
C LEU A 48 -2.47 -12.35 -8.13
N GLU A 49 -3.74 -12.46 -8.53
CA GLU A 49 -4.87 -12.41 -7.59
C GLU A 49 -4.88 -13.62 -6.64
N SER A 50 -4.54 -14.80 -7.14
CA SER A 50 -4.36 -16.00 -6.32
C SER A 50 -3.24 -15.82 -5.29
N LEU A 51 -2.07 -15.33 -5.73
CA LEU A 51 -0.96 -15.02 -4.83
C LEU A 51 -1.34 -13.96 -3.79
N LYS A 52 -2.07 -12.91 -4.18
CA LYS A 52 -2.57 -11.88 -3.26
C LYS A 52 -3.47 -12.51 -2.19
N ARG A 53 -4.42 -13.35 -2.57
CA ARG A 53 -5.31 -14.06 -1.63
C ARG A 53 -4.52 -14.92 -0.65
N LYS A 54 -3.55 -15.70 -1.15
CA LYS A 54 -2.65 -16.49 -0.29
C LYS A 54 -1.91 -15.61 0.73
N LEU A 55 -1.33 -14.49 0.29
CA LEU A 55 -0.65 -13.52 1.18
C LEU A 55 -1.59 -12.88 2.23
N LEU A 56 -2.90 -12.83 1.96
CA LEU A 56 -3.93 -12.38 2.89
C LEU A 56 -4.43 -13.51 3.81
N GLY A 57 -3.90 -14.73 3.67
CA GLY A 57 -4.30 -15.90 4.45
C GLY A 57 -5.53 -16.63 3.91
N GLU A 58 -5.97 -16.32 2.69
CA GLU A 58 -7.14 -16.93 2.07
C GLU A 58 -6.76 -18.10 1.15
N GLY A 59 -7.59 -19.16 1.11
CA GLY A 59 -7.44 -20.27 0.15
C GLY A 59 -6.22 -21.18 0.40
N LEU A 60 -5.67 -21.16 1.61
CA LEU A 60 -4.46 -21.90 1.99
C LEU A 60 -4.64 -23.43 2.02
N GLU A 61 -5.87 -23.92 2.06
CA GLU A 61 -6.21 -25.35 2.05
C GLU A 61 -5.61 -26.11 0.85
N SER A 62 -5.39 -25.41 -0.26
CA SER A 62 -4.81 -25.95 -1.49
C SER A 62 -3.28 -25.87 -1.54
N CYS A 63 -2.64 -25.24 -0.56
CA CYS A 63 -1.19 -25.04 -0.55
C CYS A 63 -0.47 -26.25 0.05
N SER A 64 0.65 -26.61 -0.54
CA SER A 64 1.59 -27.56 0.02
C SER A 64 2.32 -26.99 1.25
N LEU A 65 2.90 -27.86 2.06
CA LEU A 65 3.69 -27.44 3.23
C LEU A 65 4.88 -26.56 2.84
N GLU A 66 5.51 -26.83 1.70
CA GLU A 66 6.63 -26.05 1.20
C GLU A 66 6.20 -24.63 0.80
N GLU A 67 5.12 -24.51 0.03
CA GLU A 67 4.56 -23.20 -0.34
C GLU A 67 4.14 -22.38 0.89
N LEU A 68 3.59 -23.03 1.92
CA LEU A 68 3.22 -22.36 3.17
C LEU A 68 4.44 -21.81 3.92
N ARG A 69 5.53 -22.59 4.02
CA ARG A 69 6.77 -22.11 4.64
C ARG A 69 7.38 -20.95 3.86
N ASP A 70 7.37 -21.02 2.54
CA ASP A 70 7.91 -19.95 1.69
C ASP A 70 7.08 -18.67 1.83
N LEU A 71 5.76 -18.80 1.93
CA LEU A 71 4.84 -17.70 2.18
C LEU A 71 5.10 -17.06 3.55
N GLU A 72 5.20 -17.87 4.60
CA GLU A 72 5.51 -17.42 5.96
C GLU A 72 6.85 -16.67 6.00
N GLY A 73 7.91 -17.25 5.42
CA GLY A 73 9.23 -16.61 5.37
C GLY A 73 9.22 -15.28 4.63
N GLN A 74 8.49 -15.18 3.51
CA GLN A 74 8.32 -13.91 2.79
C GLN A 74 7.57 -12.86 3.60
N MET A 75 6.51 -13.26 4.31
CA MET A 75 5.74 -12.37 5.17
C MET A 75 6.56 -11.88 6.36
N GLU A 76 7.29 -12.77 7.02
CA GLU A 76 8.16 -12.43 8.15
C GLU A 76 9.24 -11.43 7.75
N GLN A 77 9.95 -11.69 6.65
CA GLN A 77 10.98 -10.78 6.14
C GLN A 77 10.39 -9.41 5.76
N SER A 78 9.22 -9.39 5.12
CA SER A 78 8.55 -8.15 4.74
C SER A 78 8.10 -7.36 5.97
N LEU A 79 7.53 -8.04 6.96
CA LEU A 79 7.13 -7.43 8.23
C LEU A 79 8.33 -6.86 8.99
N HIS A 80 9.44 -7.60 9.04
CA HIS A 80 10.68 -7.14 9.64
C HIS A 80 11.18 -5.85 8.98
N LYS A 81 11.19 -5.78 7.64
CA LYS A 81 11.56 -4.57 6.88
C LYS A 81 10.63 -3.40 7.18
N ILE A 82 9.32 -3.62 7.23
CA ILE A 82 8.33 -2.57 7.54
C ILE A 82 8.54 -2.04 8.95
N LYS A 83 8.68 -2.93 9.94
CA LYS A 83 8.95 -2.55 11.33
C LYS A 83 10.24 -1.77 11.46
N GLY A 84 11.32 -2.21 10.83
CA GLY A 84 12.61 -1.52 10.84
C GLY A 84 12.53 -0.10 10.26
N ARG A 85 11.83 0.08 9.14
CA ARG A 85 11.60 1.41 8.54
C ARG A 85 10.78 2.31 9.47
N LYS A 86 9.70 1.78 10.04
CA LYS A 86 8.85 2.54 10.99
C LYS A 86 9.63 2.95 12.23
N GLN A 87 10.43 2.04 12.78
CA GLN A 87 11.28 2.29 13.94
C GLN A 87 12.28 3.40 13.65
N SER A 88 13.03 3.31 12.56
CA SER A 88 14.00 4.34 12.17
C SER A 88 13.35 5.71 11.98
N MET A 89 12.16 5.76 11.36
CA MET A 89 11.41 7.01 11.19
C MET A 89 11.01 7.62 12.54
N LEU A 90 10.50 6.81 13.47
CA LEU A 90 10.10 7.27 14.81
C LEU A 90 11.31 7.73 15.63
N GLU A 91 12.43 7.00 15.57
CA GLU A 91 13.68 7.39 16.23
C GLU A 91 14.16 8.76 15.72
N ASN A 92 14.14 8.98 14.41
CA ASN A 92 14.47 10.28 13.82
C ASN A 92 13.53 11.39 14.31
N GLN A 93 12.22 11.13 14.40
CA GLN A 93 11.26 12.09 14.95
C GLN A 93 11.55 12.42 16.42
N VAL A 94 11.87 11.41 17.24
CA VAL A 94 12.24 11.62 18.65
C VAL A 94 13.48 12.50 18.76
N VAL A 95 14.51 12.27 17.94
CA VAL A 95 15.74 13.09 17.94
C VAL A 95 15.40 14.54 17.58
N GLN A 96 14.64 14.76 16.49
CA GLN A 96 14.24 16.10 16.07
C GLN A 96 13.45 16.85 17.14
N LEU A 97 12.52 16.17 17.82
CA LEU A 97 11.74 16.77 18.90
C LEU A 97 12.61 17.11 20.12
N LYS A 98 13.56 16.26 20.48
CA LYS A 98 14.51 16.54 21.57
C LYS A 98 15.37 17.76 21.26
N ASP A 99 15.86 17.88 20.03
CA ASP A 99 16.61 19.05 19.60
C ASP A 99 15.76 20.32 19.61
N LYS A 100 14.49 20.23 19.17
CA LYS A 100 13.56 21.36 19.24
C LYS A 100 13.30 21.80 20.69
N VAL A 101 13.08 20.85 21.60
CA VAL A 101 12.93 21.15 23.04
C VAL A 101 14.16 21.85 23.59
N ARG A 102 15.36 21.37 23.25
CA ARG A 102 16.62 21.98 23.68
C ARG A 102 16.75 23.42 23.19
N VAL A 103 16.54 23.66 21.89
CA VAL A 103 16.63 25.01 21.30
C VAL A 103 15.62 25.97 21.93
N LEU A 104 14.37 25.53 22.10
CA LEU A 104 13.32 26.36 22.73
C LEU A 104 13.61 26.64 24.21
N LEU A 105 14.24 25.71 24.92
CA LEU A 105 14.65 25.93 26.31
C LEU A 105 15.77 26.96 26.40
N GLU A 106 16.79 26.86 25.53
CA GLU A 106 17.88 27.83 25.42
C GLU A 106 17.33 29.24 25.09
N GLU A 107 16.39 29.35 24.16
CA GLU A 107 15.74 30.61 23.80
C GLU A 107 14.90 31.18 24.95
N ASN A 108 14.10 30.36 25.63
CA ASN A 108 13.31 30.82 26.78
C ASN A 108 14.19 31.34 27.92
N VAL A 109 15.29 30.66 28.23
CA VAL A 109 16.26 31.12 29.25
C VAL A 109 16.81 32.49 28.88
N LYS A 110 17.19 32.69 27.60
CA LYS A 110 17.70 33.97 27.11
C LYS A 110 16.64 35.08 27.22
N LEU A 111 15.40 34.82 26.81
CA LEU A 111 14.31 35.79 26.90
C LEU A 111 13.99 36.16 28.35
N HIS A 112 13.98 35.19 29.28
CA HIS A 112 13.78 35.47 30.71
C HIS A 112 14.89 36.34 31.30
N GLN A 113 16.15 36.12 30.89
CA GLN A 113 17.27 36.99 31.28
C GLN A 113 17.08 38.42 30.78
N GLU A 114 16.59 38.59 29.54
CA GLU A 114 16.28 39.90 28.96
C GLU A 114 15.09 40.59 29.66
N CYS A 115 14.10 39.81 30.11
CA CYS A 115 12.88 40.33 30.75
C CYS A 115 12.96 40.52 32.28
N GLN A 116 14.06 40.12 32.95
CA GLN A 116 14.21 40.17 34.42
C GLN A 116 13.11 39.44 35.22
N VAL A 117 12.44 38.45 34.61
CA VAL A 117 11.43 37.61 35.26
C VAL A 117 12.05 36.28 35.67
N GLU A 118 11.81 35.81 36.89
CA GLU A 118 12.44 34.61 37.45
C GLU A 118 11.99 33.33 36.69
N PRO A 119 12.89 32.41 36.29
CA PRO A 119 12.51 31.29 35.42
C PRO A 119 11.80 30.19 36.20
N GLN A 120 10.52 29.92 35.89
CA GLN A 120 9.86 28.68 36.28
C GLN A 120 10.05 27.63 35.18
N LEU A 121 11.13 26.84 35.23
CA LEU A 121 11.34 25.77 34.24
C LEU A 121 11.64 24.44 34.94
N GLN A 122 10.59 23.66 35.22
CA GLN A 122 10.66 22.21 35.37
C GLN A 122 9.91 21.58 34.20
N LEU A 123 10.61 21.29 33.11
CA LEU A 123 10.12 20.36 32.09
C LEU A 123 10.89 19.05 32.25
N ILE A 124 10.17 18.05 32.77
CA ILE A 124 10.64 16.71 33.12
C ILE A 124 11.40 16.09 31.94
N THR A 125 12.72 15.98 32.08
CA THR A 125 13.56 15.18 31.18
C THR A 125 13.53 13.73 31.68
N THR A 126 12.72 12.92 31.00
CA THR A 126 12.46 11.47 31.17
C THR A 126 13.50 10.62 31.94
N ARG A 127 13.09 9.97 33.05
CA ARG A 127 12.94 8.49 33.20
C ARG A 127 12.58 8.05 34.64
N ASP A 128 11.74 7.01 34.68
CA ASP A 128 11.41 6.08 35.78
C ASP A 128 10.33 6.44 36.82
N ALA A 129 9.57 5.40 37.16
CA ALA A 129 8.27 5.38 37.82
C ALA A 129 8.25 5.95 39.25
N HIS A 130 7.27 6.82 39.55
CA HIS A 130 6.31 6.78 40.67
C HIS A 130 5.53 8.10 40.77
N PRO A 131 4.19 8.11 40.86
CA PRO A 131 3.42 9.31 41.15
C PRO A 131 2.95 9.31 42.61
N MET A 132 3.37 10.28 43.43
CA MET A 132 2.56 10.73 44.56
C MET A 132 3.06 12.06 45.15
N ASN A 133 2.31 13.13 44.93
CA ASN A 133 1.63 13.79 46.06
C ASN A 133 0.57 14.76 45.55
N HIS A 134 -0.68 14.38 45.84
CA HIS A 134 -1.88 15.18 45.63
C HIS A 134 -1.87 16.40 46.55
N VAL A 135 -2.14 17.58 46.01
CA VAL A 135 -2.70 18.69 46.77
C VAL A 135 -4.12 18.95 46.27
N ALA A 136 -5.05 19.00 47.23
CA ALA A 136 -6.43 19.48 47.13
C ALA A 136 -7.45 18.58 46.40
N GLN A 137 -7.79 17.47 47.07
CA GLN A 137 -9.16 17.14 47.49
C GLN A 137 -10.31 18.03 46.96
N GLN A 138 -11.02 17.56 45.93
CA GLN A 138 -12.48 17.67 45.80
C GLN A 138 -13.00 16.41 45.09
N ASN A 139 -13.38 15.40 45.86
CA ASN A 139 -14.12 14.24 45.35
C ASN A 139 -15.57 14.67 45.13
N MET A 140 -15.93 14.96 43.89
CA MET A 140 -17.31 14.95 43.43
C MET A 140 -17.54 13.58 42.79
N GLU A 141 -18.17 12.67 43.54
CA GLU A 141 -18.61 11.39 43.00
C GLU A 141 -19.78 11.65 42.03
N VAL A 142 -19.55 11.44 40.73
CA VAL A 142 -20.59 11.55 39.71
C VAL A 142 -20.95 10.14 39.31
N GLU A 143 -22.13 9.69 39.74
CA GLU A 143 -22.71 8.42 39.31
C GLU A 143 -22.97 8.51 37.80
N THR A 144 -22.29 7.68 37.02
CA THR A 144 -22.53 7.54 35.59
C THR A 144 -23.08 6.15 35.35
N GLU A 145 -24.32 6.06 34.88
CA GLU A 145 -24.92 4.79 34.48
C GLU A 145 -24.21 4.27 33.23
N LEU A 146 -23.27 3.33 33.41
CA LEU A 146 -22.59 2.67 32.31
C LEU A 146 -23.43 1.45 31.86
N ILE A 147 -24.22 1.61 30.81
CA ILE A 147 -24.91 0.49 30.17
C ILE A 147 -23.96 -0.18 29.18
N ILE A 148 -23.36 -1.31 29.58
CA ILE A 148 -22.59 -2.17 28.68
C ILE A 148 -23.53 -3.22 28.08
N GLY A 149 -23.97 -3.01 26.84
CA GLY A 149 -24.76 -3.98 26.08
C GLY A 149 -24.46 -3.89 24.58
N ARG A 150 -24.50 -5.04 23.88
CA ARG A 150 -24.39 -5.08 22.41
C ARG A 150 -25.58 -4.33 21.80
N PRO A 151 -25.37 -3.37 20.89
CA PRO A 151 -26.46 -2.78 20.11
C PRO A 151 -27.21 -3.90 19.37
N GLY A 152 -28.51 -3.99 19.60
CA GLY A 152 -29.38 -4.97 18.95
C GLY A 152 -29.32 -4.82 17.44
N THR A 153 -29.25 -5.96 16.76
CA THR A 153 -29.58 -6.09 15.35
C THR A 153 -31.07 -5.82 15.18
N SER A 154 -31.43 -4.71 14.55
CA SER A 154 -32.67 -4.57 13.79
C SER A 154 -32.31 -4.32 12.34
#